data_AF-A0A150HMP5-F1
#
_entry.id   AF-A0A150HMP5-F1
#
_cell.length_a   1.000
_cell.length_b   1.000
_cell.length_c   1.000
_cell.angle_alpha   90.00
_cell.angle_beta   90.00
_cell.angle_gamma   90.00
#
_symmetry.space_group_name_H-M   'P 1'
#
loop_
_entity.id
_entity.type
_entity.pdbx_description
1 polymer ?
#
loop_
_entity_poly.entity_id
_entity_poly.type
_entity_poly.pdbx_seq_one_letter_code
_entity_poly.pdbx_strand_id
1 'polypeptide(L)' 'MNAFTGQTFQMHQLISLKNVMRIIQLGRATIYNMLDPKAVTYDSNFPK' A
#
# COMPACT_ATOMS: atom_id res chain seq x y z
N MET A 1 -4.26 -11.34 26.44
CA MET A 1 -4.46 -10.00 25.88
C MET A 1 -4.18 -10.10 24.39
N ASN A 2 -5.22 -10.35 23.59
CA ASN A 2 -5.09 -10.41 22.15
C ASN A 2 -4.96 -8.96 21.68
N ALA A 3 -3.73 -8.49 21.57
CA ALA A 3 -3.46 -7.28 20.83
C ALA A 3 -4.07 -7.50 19.44
N PHE A 4 -5.11 -6.73 19.13
CA PHE A 4 -5.49 -6.45 17.76
C PHE A 4 -4.29 -5.74 17.12
N THR A 5 -3.24 -6.50 16.81
CA THR A 5 -2.30 -6.14 15.76
C THR A 5 -3.12 -6.25 14.50
N GLY A 6 -3.89 -5.18 14.21
CA GLY A 6 -4.72 -5.07 13.02
C GLY A 6 -3.90 -5.59 11.87
N GLN A 7 -4.39 -6.68 11.26
CA GLN A 7 -3.66 -7.52 10.33
C GLN A 7 -2.80 -6.67 9.41
N THR A 8 -1.53 -6.48 9.78
CA THR A 8 -0.54 -5.91 8.88
C THR A 8 -0.53 -6.89 7.75
N PHE A 9 -0.98 -6.43 6.58
CA PHE A 9 -1.10 -7.19 5.35
C PHE A 9 -0.02 -8.28 5.29
N GLN A 10 -0.40 -9.51 5.59
CA GLN A 10 0.44 -10.66 5.27
C GLN A 10 0.27 -10.84 3.76
N MET A 11 0.95 -9.97 3.01
CA MET A 11 1.07 -9.98 1.55
C MET A 11 1.79 -11.27 1.19
N HIS A 12 1.03 -12.36 1.10
CA HIS A 12 1.50 -13.57 0.45
C HIS A 12 1.61 -13.24 -1.04
N GLN A 13 2.78 -12.69 -1.38
CA GLN A 13 3.39 -12.45 -2.69
C GLN A 13 2.42 -12.29 -3.86
N LEU A 14 2.34 -11.05 -4.39
CA LEU A 14 1.64 -10.62 -5.62
C LEU A 14 0.17 -10.22 -5.46
N ILE A 15 -0.08 -9.18 -4.66
CA ILE A 15 -1.34 -8.44 -4.78
C ILE A 15 -1.25 -7.53 -6.01
N SER A 16 -2.10 -7.79 -7.02
CA SER A 16 -2.22 -6.92 -8.21
C SER A 16 -2.50 -5.47 -7.80
N LEU A 17 -1.93 -4.49 -8.52
CA LEU A 17 -2.22 -3.06 -8.30
C LEU A 17 -3.73 -2.75 -8.28
N LYS A 18 -4.56 -3.53 -9.00
CA LYS A 18 -6.02 -3.41 -8.95
C LYS A 18 -6.60 -3.71 -7.56
N ASN A 19 -6.05 -4.70 -6.87
CA ASN A 19 -6.45 -5.03 -5.51
C ASN A 19 -5.97 -3.97 -4.52
N VAL A 20 -4.76 -3.42 -4.72
CA VAL A 20 -4.24 -2.29 -3.93
C VAL A 20 -5.15 -1.07 -4.09
N MET A 21 -5.52 -0.72 -5.34
CA MET A 21 -6.51 0.34 -5.59
C MET A 21 -7.84 0.08 -4.90
N ARG A 22 -8.34 -1.16 -4.90
CA ARG A 22 -9.62 -1.49 -4.28
C ARG A 22 -9.60 -1.35 -2.76
N ILE A 23 -8.47 -1.67 -2.13
CA ILE A 23 -8.32 -1.67 -0.67
C ILE A 23 -8.05 -0.27 -0.15
N ILE A 24 -7.16 0.47 -0.81
CA ILE A 24 -6.72 1.81 -0.38
C ILE A 24 -7.63 2.90 -0.97
N GLN A 25 -8.46 2.57 -1.96
CA GLN A 25 -9.35 3.49 -2.69
C GLN A 25 -8.62 4.70 -3.29
N LEU A 26 -7.35 4.51 -3.66
CA LEU A 26 -6.55 5.53 -4.33
C LEU A 26 -6.41 5.22 -5.82
N GLY A 27 -6.28 6.28 -6.60
CA GLY A 27 -5.99 6.18 -8.04
C GLY A 27 -4.58 5.64 -8.29
N ARG A 28 -4.37 5.03 -9.46
CA ARG A 28 -3.07 4.47 -9.88
C ARG A 28 -1.95 5.50 -9.78
N ALA A 29 -2.20 6.72 -10.25
CA ALA A 29 -1.21 7.79 -10.24
C ALA A 29 -0.75 8.12 -8.81
N THR A 30 -1.69 8.21 -7.86
CA THR A 30 -1.39 8.46 -6.45
C THR A 30 -0.56 7.31 -5.85
N ILE A 31 -0.91 6.06 -6.15
CA ILE A 31 -0.14 4.90 -5.69
C ILE A 31 1.27 4.89 -6.28
N TYR A 32 1.42 5.20 -7.57
CA TYR A 32 2.74 5.31 -8.19
C TYR A 32 3.57 6.45 -7.60
N ASN A 33 2.94 7.58 -7.28
CA ASN A 33 3.61 8.68 -6.58
C ASN A 33 4.01 8.28 -5.16
N MET A 34 3.22 7.46 -4.46
CA MET A 34 3.59 6.93 -3.14
C MET A 34 4.77 5.95 -3.21
N LEU A 35 4.97 5.28 -4.35
CA LEU A 35 6.09 4.39 -4.61
C LEU A 35 7.36 5.11 -5.12
N ASP A 36 7.23 6.31 -5.68
CA ASP A 36 8.35 7.08 -6.23
C ASP A 36 9.01 7.97 -5.18
N PRO A 37 10.28 7.72 -4.80
CA PRO A 37 11.02 8.53 -3.81
C PRO A 37 11.15 10.02 -4.16
N LYS A 38 10.96 10.40 -5.42
CA LYS A 38 11.03 11.79 -5.88
C LYS A 38 9.70 12.54 -5.75
N ALA A 39 8.60 11.83 -5.53
CA ALA A 39 7.29 12.44 -5.44
C ALA A 39 7.03 13.02 -4.04
N VAL A 40 6.26 14.11 -3.99
CA VAL A 40 5.88 14.78 -2.73
C VAL A 40 5.07 13.86 -1.81
N THR A 41 4.32 12.92 -2.39
CA THR A 41 3.47 11.97 -1.66
C THR A 41 4.17 10.63 -1.44
N TYR A 42 5.49 10.55 -1.58
CA TYR A 42 6.25 9.32 -1.32
C TYR A 42 6.00 8.82 0.10
N ASP A 43 5.69 7.54 0.23
CA ASP A 43 5.52 6.89 1.53
C ASP A 43 6.49 5.71 1.63
N SER A 44 7.49 5.85 2.49
CA SER A 44 8.50 4.81 2.72
C SER A 44 7.93 3.56 3.40
N ASN A 45 6.77 3.65 4.04
CA ASN A 45 6.06 2.52 4.64
C ASN A 45 5.07 1.87 3.67
N PHE A 46 4.93 2.41 2.45
CA PHE A 46 4.05 1.82 1.46
C PHE A 46 4.57 0.44 1.03
N PRO A 47 3.70 -0.60 0.96
CA PRO A 47 4.12 -1.95 0.57
C PRO A 47 4.68 -1.96 -0.86
N LYS A 48 5.87 -2.54 -1.04
CA LYS A 48 6.55 -2.71 -2.34
C LYS A 48 6.36 -4.10 -2.90
#